data_AF-A0A1A2XX09-F1
#
_entry.id   AF-A0A1A2XX09-F1
#
_cell.length_a   1.000
_cell.length_b   1.000
_cell.length_c   1.000
_cell.angle_alpha   90.00
_cell.angle_beta   90.00
_cell.angle_gamma   90.00
#
_symmetry.space_group_name_H-M   'P 1'
#
loop_
_entity.id
_entity.type
_entity.pdbx_description
1 polymer ?
#
loop_
_entity_poly.entity_id
_entity_poly.type
_entity_poly.pdbx_seq_one_letter_code
_entity_poly.pdbx_strand_id
1 'polypeptide(L)'
;MADTSLPDHLPNLRADRQPPHPSWLPRQRRGTTPQMIGRYPDFDVLQTQDSWDEATQKVVLARLEPPGPLRFFSAAEEPTLRAFCDIVLAQDHEPRVPVAEFVDAKLADGQLDGYQYADMPDDRDTWRLTLKGLDESARDRYGRPSFAAAEVATQLALVDAFSRGWLQGGSWSQLNVSRAWSVCMRMTLSAFYSHPWAWNEIGFGGPAYPRGFMRLGGPSGPAAVREPFETRGATGEDPVELVRDEGL
;
A
#
# COMPACT_ATOMS: atom_id res chain seq x y z
N MET A 1 -9.12 22.77 -10.17
CA MET A 1 -9.61 21.51 -9.58
C MET A 1 -10.33 20.77 -10.69
N ALA A 2 -10.24 19.44 -10.74
CA ALA A 2 -11.01 18.66 -11.70
C ALA A 2 -12.51 18.92 -11.46
N ASP A 3 -13.28 19.04 -12.54
CA ASP A 3 -14.74 19.19 -12.44
C ASP A 3 -15.34 17.80 -12.17
N THR A 4 -15.58 17.50 -10.91
CA THR A 4 -16.09 16.19 -10.48
C THR A 4 -17.59 16.02 -10.75
N SER A 5 -18.25 17.00 -11.37
CA SER A 5 -19.63 16.85 -11.86
C SER A 5 -19.73 16.07 -13.18
N LEU A 6 -18.60 15.84 -13.86
CA LEU A 6 -18.50 15.07 -15.10
C LEU A 6 -17.96 13.66 -14.80
N PRO A 7 -18.45 12.58 -15.44
CA PRO A 7 -18.04 11.20 -15.11
C PRO A 7 -16.62 10.83 -15.57
N ASP A 8 -15.92 11.73 -16.26
CA ASP A 8 -14.55 11.57 -16.73
C ASP A 8 -13.52 11.49 -15.59
N HIS A 9 -13.90 11.82 -14.34
CA HIS A 9 -13.05 11.57 -13.19
C HIS A 9 -13.03 10.10 -12.74
N LEU A 10 -13.92 9.24 -13.24
CA LEU A 10 -14.02 7.83 -12.84
C LEU A 10 -12.93 6.96 -13.50
N PRO A 11 -12.23 6.08 -12.74
CA PRO A 11 -11.12 5.29 -13.27
C PRO A 11 -11.47 4.47 -14.52
N ASN A 12 -12.68 3.91 -14.59
CA ASN A 12 -13.10 3.06 -15.71
C ASN A 12 -13.51 3.83 -16.98
N LEU A 13 -13.77 5.14 -16.87
CA LEU A 13 -14.31 5.98 -17.95
C LEU A 13 -13.28 6.96 -18.52
N ARG A 14 -12.07 6.97 -17.95
CA ARG A 14 -10.95 7.74 -18.49
C ARG A 14 -10.36 7.08 -19.71
N ALA A 15 -9.83 7.92 -20.61
CA ALA A 15 -9.14 7.46 -21.81
C ALA A 15 -7.94 6.54 -21.51
N ASP A 16 -7.27 6.75 -20.38
CA ASP A 16 -6.13 5.93 -19.92
C ASP A 16 -6.53 4.80 -18.96
N ARG A 17 -7.80 4.78 -18.52
CA ARG A 17 -8.35 3.90 -17.48
C ARG A 17 -7.59 3.92 -16.15
N GLN A 18 -6.87 5.00 -15.86
CA GLN A 18 -6.08 5.16 -14.65
C GLN A 18 -6.82 6.05 -13.64
N PRO A 19 -6.78 5.77 -12.33
CA PRO A 19 -7.32 6.69 -11.34
C PRO A 19 -6.64 8.07 -11.43
N PRO A 20 -7.30 9.16 -10.99
CA PRO A 20 -6.66 10.45 -10.94
C PRO A 20 -5.42 10.38 -10.05
N HIS A 21 -4.32 10.91 -10.57
CA HIS A 21 -3.18 11.20 -9.72
C HIS A 21 -3.66 12.03 -8.52
N PRO A 22 -3.30 11.68 -7.27
CA PRO A 22 -3.88 12.23 -6.05
C PRO A 22 -3.56 13.71 -5.80
N SER A 23 -2.92 14.41 -6.74
CA SER A 23 -2.65 15.86 -6.71
C SER A 23 -3.90 16.75 -6.61
N TRP A 24 -5.11 16.20 -6.81
CA TRP A 24 -6.36 16.92 -6.56
C TRP A 24 -6.72 16.99 -5.06
N LEU A 25 -6.16 16.09 -4.24
CA LEU A 25 -6.29 16.14 -2.79
C LEU A 25 -5.53 17.33 -2.21
N PRO A 26 -5.98 17.88 -1.08
CA PRO A 26 -5.24 18.94 -0.40
C PRO A 26 -3.89 18.43 0.11
N ARG A 27 -2.93 19.34 0.22
CA ARG A 27 -1.69 19.06 0.94
C ARG A 27 -1.96 18.84 2.42
N GLN A 28 -1.24 17.90 3.02
CA GLN A 28 -1.25 17.65 4.44
C GLN A 28 -0.70 18.87 5.20
N ARG A 29 -1.45 19.34 6.20
CA ARG A 29 -1.11 20.50 7.05
C ARG A 29 -0.72 20.09 8.47
N ARG A 30 -1.21 18.95 8.97
CA ARG A 30 -0.87 18.40 10.29
C ARG A 30 -0.40 16.95 10.17
N GLY A 31 0.63 16.57 10.92
CA GLY A 31 1.24 15.25 10.80
C GLY A 31 1.88 15.00 9.43
N THR A 32 2.23 13.74 9.19
CA THR A 32 2.81 13.27 7.92
C THR A 32 1.90 12.23 7.31
N THR A 33 1.65 12.36 6.00
CA THR A 33 1.08 11.31 5.15
C THR A 33 2.13 10.90 4.12
N PRO A 34 2.00 9.72 3.48
CA PRO A 34 2.77 9.45 2.28
C PRO A 34 2.56 10.63 1.32
N GLN A 35 3.64 11.08 0.67
CA GLN A 35 3.57 12.12 -0.37
C GLN A 35 3.08 13.52 0.10
N MET A 36 2.82 13.72 1.40
CA MET A 36 2.24 14.94 1.99
C MET A 36 0.93 15.40 1.34
N ILE A 37 0.15 14.44 0.84
CA ILE A 37 -1.20 14.62 0.31
C ILE A 37 -2.14 13.69 1.07
N GLY A 38 -3.40 14.09 1.24
CA GLY A 38 -4.33 13.25 1.99
C GLY A 38 -5.73 13.82 2.02
N ARG A 39 -6.71 12.94 2.22
CA ARG A 39 -8.12 13.34 2.35
C ARG A 39 -8.39 14.10 3.65
N TYR A 40 -7.52 13.95 4.65
CA TYR A 40 -7.67 14.54 5.99
C TYR A 40 -6.49 15.48 6.30
N PRO A 41 -6.42 16.65 5.65
CA PRO A 41 -5.24 17.52 5.70
C PRO A 41 -4.92 18.07 7.09
N ASP A 42 -5.90 18.13 7.99
CA ASP A 42 -5.73 18.62 9.37
C ASP A 42 -5.70 17.50 10.41
N PHE A 43 -5.72 16.23 9.98
CA PHE A 43 -5.73 15.09 10.88
C PHE A 43 -4.30 14.58 11.14
N ASP A 44 -4.01 14.29 12.40
CA ASP A 44 -2.76 13.66 12.82
C ASP A 44 -3.04 12.68 13.96
N VAL A 45 -2.95 11.40 13.64
CA VAL A 45 -3.24 10.29 14.55
C VAL A 45 -2.36 10.31 15.80
N LEU A 46 -1.15 10.85 15.70
CA LEU A 46 -0.21 10.94 16.82
C LEU A 46 -0.66 11.95 17.89
N GLN A 47 -1.55 12.88 17.57
CA GLN A 47 -2.19 13.75 18.57
C GLN A 47 -3.08 12.96 19.56
N THR A 48 -3.41 11.71 19.22
CA THR A 48 -4.18 10.82 20.08
C THR A 48 -3.34 9.78 20.81
N GLN A 49 -2.00 9.86 20.74
CA GLN A 49 -1.11 8.83 21.32
C GLN A 49 -1.34 8.61 22.82
N ASP A 50 -1.67 9.67 23.57
CA ASP A 50 -1.92 9.61 25.01
C ASP A 50 -3.19 8.80 25.37
N SER A 51 -4.02 8.49 24.36
CA SER A 51 -5.19 7.64 24.52
C SER A 51 -4.91 6.15 24.32
N TRP A 52 -3.68 5.77 23.92
CA TRP A 52 -3.24 4.39 23.76
C TRP A 52 -2.51 3.91 25.02
N ASP A 53 -2.52 2.60 25.26
CA ASP A 53 -1.68 2.02 26.31
C ASP A 53 -0.19 2.08 25.96
N GLU A 54 0.67 1.90 26.96
CA GLU A 54 2.13 2.00 26.81
C GLU A 54 2.68 1.01 25.77
N ALA A 55 2.14 -0.21 25.74
CA ALA A 55 2.55 -1.24 24.79
C ALA A 55 2.26 -0.84 23.34
N THR A 56 1.07 -0.29 23.08
CA THR A 56 0.68 0.21 21.75
C THR A 56 1.52 1.43 21.37
N GLN A 57 1.68 2.41 22.27
CA GLN A 57 2.53 3.57 22.01
C GLN A 57 3.95 3.14 21.60
N LYS A 58 4.55 2.21 22.35
CA LYS A 58 5.88 1.69 22.03
C LYS A 58 5.97 1.08 20.64
N VAL A 59 5.01 0.24 20.26
CA VAL A 59 5.00 -0.41 18.93
C VAL A 59 4.77 0.59 17.81
N VAL A 60 3.84 1.53 18.00
CA VAL A 60 3.48 2.51 16.97
C VAL A 60 4.61 3.52 16.76
N LEU A 61 5.18 4.06 17.84
CA LEU A 61 6.28 5.03 17.76
C LEU A 61 7.55 4.40 17.18
N ALA A 62 7.83 3.13 17.48
CA ALA A 62 8.98 2.43 16.89
C ALA A 62 8.91 2.34 15.35
N ARG A 63 7.72 2.44 14.74
CA ARG A 63 7.58 2.45 13.26
C ARG A 63 7.99 3.78 12.64
N LEU A 64 8.01 4.87 13.42
CA LEU A 64 8.42 6.21 12.96
C LEU A 64 9.93 6.41 12.99
N GLU A 65 10.65 5.54 13.69
CA GLU A 65 12.11 5.58 13.72
C GLU A 65 12.67 5.28 12.32
N PRO A 66 13.74 5.98 11.88
CA PRO A 66 14.39 5.69 10.61
C PRO A 66 14.78 4.20 10.53
N PRO A 67 14.39 3.49 9.46
CA PRO A 67 14.69 2.08 9.38
C PRO A 67 16.19 1.84 9.16
N GLY A 68 16.68 0.71 9.66
CA GLY A 68 18.04 0.23 9.40
C GLY A 68 18.20 -0.34 7.97
N PRO A 69 19.43 -0.76 7.60
CA PRO A 69 19.65 -1.43 6.33
C PRO A 69 18.91 -2.78 6.26
N LEU A 70 18.61 -3.23 5.03
CA LEU A 70 18.02 -4.54 4.78
C LEU A 70 18.94 -5.66 5.29
N ARG A 71 18.34 -6.70 5.90
CA ARG A 71 19.00 -7.84 6.53
C ARG A 71 18.75 -9.15 5.80
N PHE A 72 17.61 -9.29 5.11
CA PHE A 72 17.21 -10.51 4.42
C PHE A 72 17.51 -10.45 2.91
N PHE A 73 17.13 -9.34 2.27
CA PHE A 73 17.40 -9.13 0.85
C PHE A 73 18.82 -8.62 0.62
N SER A 74 19.41 -9.05 -0.50
CA SER A 74 20.71 -8.60 -0.94
C SER A 74 20.66 -7.22 -1.59
N ALA A 75 21.81 -6.56 -1.70
CA ALA A 75 21.95 -5.30 -2.43
C ALA A 75 21.54 -5.41 -3.92
N ALA A 76 21.54 -6.62 -4.50
CA ALA A 76 21.08 -6.85 -5.87
C ALA A 76 19.54 -6.93 -5.96
N GLU A 77 18.87 -7.42 -4.92
CA GLU A 77 17.41 -7.56 -4.86
C GLU A 77 16.72 -6.27 -4.40
N GLU A 78 17.40 -5.47 -3.59
CA GLU A 78 16.87 -4.23 -3.00
C GLU A 78 16.21 -3.27 -4.00
N PRO A 79 16.82 -2.94 -5.16
CA PRO A 79 16.19 -2.02 -6.11
C PRO A 79 14.82 -2.52 -6.60
N THR A 80 14.72 -3.81 -6.90
CA THR A 80 13.49 -4.43 -7.40
C THR A 80 12.42 -4.54 -6.30
N LEU A 81 12.84 -4.84 -5.06
CA LEU A 81 11.95 -4.81 -3.90
C LEU A 81 11.33 -3.42 -3.71
N ARG A 82 12.16 -2.37 -3.67
CA ARG A 82 11.70 -0.99 -3.47
C ARG A 82 10.75 -0.56 -4.57
N ALA A 83 11.14 -0.74 -5.83
CA ALA A 83 10.29 -0.40 -6.98
C ALA A 83 8.97 -1.18 -6.96
N PHE A 84 8.98 -2.46 -6.58
CA PHE A 84 7.75 -3.24 -6.47
C PHE A 84 6.83 -2.68 -5.38
N CYS A 85 7.35 -2.45 -4.18
CA CYS A 85 6.59 -1.88 -3.07
C CYS A 85 6.02 -0.50 -3.42
N ASP A 86 6.80 0.37 -4.05
CA ASP A 86 6.36 1.71 -4.42
C ASP A 86 5.27 1.69 -5.48
N ILE A 87 5.38 0.82 -6.50
CA ILE A 87 4.39 0.71 -7.57
C ILE A 87 3.07 0.15 -7.06
N VAL A 88 3.08 -0.93 -6.27
CA VAL A 88 1.83 -1.56 -5.78
C VAL A 88 1.11 -0.72 -4.72
N LEU A 89 1.79 0.25 -4.11
CA LEU A 89 1.24 1.16 -3.11
C LEU A 89 1.10 2.61 -3.61
N ALA A 90 1.38 2.86 -4.90
CA ALA A 90 1.37 4.19 -5.50
C ALA A 90 2.18 5.24 -4.71
N GLN A 91 3.37 4.86 -4.23
CA GLN A 91 4.29 5.77 -3.53
C GLN A 91 5.20 6.51 -4.52
N ASP A 92 4.66 7.53 -5.19
CA ASP A 92 5.35 8.17 -6.32
C ASP A 92 6.51 9.09 -5.88
N HIS A 93 6.41 9.72 -4.71
CA HIS A 93 7.43 10.62 -4.18
C HIS A 93 7.53 10.59 -2.65
N GLU A 94 8.61 11.17 -2.12
CA GLU A 94 8.81 11.30 -0.69
C GLU A 94 7.83 12.29 -0.03
N PRO A 95 7.45 12.07 1.24
CA PRO A 95 7.86 10.96 2.10
C PRO A 95 7.13 9.65 1.76
N ARG A 96 7.84 8.52 1.80
CA ARG A 96 7.27 7.17 1.60
C ARG A 96 7.27 6.37 2.89
N VAL A 97 6.24 5.54 3.09
CA VAL A 97 6.28 4.49 4.11
C VAL A 97 7.40 3.50 3.76
N PRO A 98 8.29 3.15 4.71
CA PRO A 98 9.41 2.24 4.48
C PRO A 98 8.96 0.77 4.43
N VAL A 99 8.16 0.44 3.41
CA VAL A 99 7.53 -0.88 3.29
C VAL A 99 8.54 -1.97 2.95
N ALA A 100 9.55 -1.67 2.12
CA ALA A 100 10.61 -2.61 1.78
C ALA A 100 11.35 -3.10 3.03
N GLU A 101 11.66 -2.17 3.96
CA GLU A 101 12.33 -2.45 5.21
C GLU A 101 11.46 -3.26 6.17
N PHE A 102 10.15 -2.98 6.22
CA PHE A 102 9.22 -3.77 7.03
C PHE A 102 9.11 -5.21 6.54
N VAL A 103 8.97 -5.40 5.22
CA VAL A 103 8.92 -6.73 4.60
C VAL A 103 10.22 -7.49 4.87
N ASP A 104 11.36 -6.84 4.65
CA ASP A 104 12.68 -7.41 4.93
C ASP A 104 12.82 -7.85 6.38
N ALA A 105 12.48 -6.99 7.35
CA ALA A 105 12.57 -7.31 8.77
C ALA A 105 11.68 -8.51 9.14
N LYS A 106 10.43 -8.55 8.65
CA LYS A 106 9.49 -9.66 8.90
C LYS A 106 10.04 -10.99 8.36
N LEU A 107 10.65 -10.97 7.16
CA LEU A 107 11.28 -12.16 6.58
C LEU A 107 12.55 -12.56 7.32
N ALA A 108 13.41 -11.61 7.67
CA ALA A 108 14.65 -11.83 8.43
C ALA A 108 14.36 -12.46 9.80
N ASP A 109 13.38 -11.94 10.52
CA ASP A 109 13.02 -12.36 11.87
C ASP A 109 12.14 -13.62 11.88
N GLY A 110 11.74 -14.12 10.71
CA GLY A 110 10.91 -15.33 10.60
C GLY A 110 9.49 -15.11 11.10
N GLN A 111 9.01 -13.87 11.13
CA GLN A 111 7.65 -13.49 11.52
C GLN A 111 6.66 -13.74 10.36
N LEU A 112 6.67 -14.97 9.86
CA LEU A 112 5.80 -15.44 8.78
C LEU A 112 4.38 -15.67 9.30
N ASP A 113 3.45 -15.94 8.40
CA ASP A 113 2.02 -15.94 8.72
C ASP A 113 1.50 -17.31 9.24
N GLY A 114 2.42 -18.23 9.55
CA GLY A 114 2.10 -19.49 10.23
C GLY A 114 1.44 -20.56 9.36
N TYR A 115 1.30 -20.35 8.05
CA TYR A 115 0.84 -21.35 7.09
C TYR A 115 1.55 -21.18 5.73
N GLN A 116 1.57 -22.24 4.94
CA GLN A 116 2.14 -22.27 3.59
C GLN A 116 1.16 -23.00 2.65
N TYR A 117 1.00 -22.52 1.42
CA TYR A 117 0.24 -23.25 0.40
C TYR A 117 1.01 -24.49 -0.06
N ALA A 118 0.31 -25.62 -0.26
CA ALA A 118 0.96 -26.90 -0.59
C ALA A 118 1.72 -26.92 -1.93
N ASP A 119 1.38 -26.02 -2.86
CA ASP A 119 2.01 -25.89 -4.19
C ASP A 119 2.96 -24.68 -4.29
N MET A 120 3.31 -24.07 -3.16
CA MET A 120 4.21 -22.93 -3.09
C MET A 120 5.46 -23.28 -2.29
N PRO A 121 6.62 -22.68 -2.60
CA PRO A 121 7.74 -22.66 -1.66
C PRO A 121 7.38 -21.85 -0.41
N ASP A 122 8.29 -21.77 0.57
CA ASP A 122 8.06 -20.93 1.73
C ASP A 122 8.07 -19.43 1.34
N ASP A 123 7.59 -18.57 2.23
CA ASP A 123 7.43 -17.13 1.94
C ASP A 123 8.77 -16.46 1.58
N ARG A 124 9.91 -16.87 2.16
CA ARG A 124 11.24 -16.29 1.86
C ARG A 124 11.66 -16.59 0.42
N ASP A 125 11.53 -17.85 0.02
CA ASP A 125 11.84 -18.28 -1.34
C ASP A 125 10.84 -17.70 -2.35
N THR A 126 9.56 -17.59 -1.97
CA THR A 126 8.52 -16.93 -2.77
C THR A 126 8.91 -15.49 -3.10
N TRP A 127 9.32 -14.70 -2.10
CA TRP A 127 9.75 -13.32 -2.31
C TRP A 127 10.96 -13.23 -3.24
N ARG A 128 12.00 -14.04 -3.03
CA ARG A 128 13.19 -14.05 -3.89
C ARG A 128 12.85 -14.42 -5.33
N LEU A 129 12.04 -15.45 -5.55
CA LEU A 129 11.59 -15.87 -6.87
C LEU A 129 10.71 -14.82 -7.55
N THR A 130 9.86 -14.10 -6.80
CA THR A 130 9.05 -13.00 -7.32
C THR A 130 9.93 -11.85 -7.81
N LEU A 131 10.88 -11.36 -7.01
CA LEU A 131 11.76 -10.25 -7.41
C LEU A 131 12.59 -10.63 -8.64
N LYS A 132 13.17 -11.84 -8.63
CA LYS A 132 13.89 -12.37 -9.78
C LYS A 132 13.02 -12.50 -11.02
N GLY A 133 11.78 -12.99 -10.86
CA GLY A 133 10.82 -13.13 -11.95
C GLY A 133 10.38 -11.80 -12.55
N LEU A 134 10.26 -10.74 -11.74
CA LEU A 134 9.98 -9.39 -12.22
C LEU A 134 11.14 -8.87 -13.09
N ASP A 135 12.37 -9.05 -12.62
CA ASP A 135 13.58 -8.69 -13.38
C ASP A 135 13.73 -9.46 -14.69
N GLU A 136 13.44 -10.76 -14.68
CA GLU A 136 13.39 -11.59 -15.89
C GLU A 136 12.31 -11.11 -16.85
N SER A 137 11.11 -10.79 -16.35
CA SER A 137 10.01 -10.30 -17.18
C SER A 137 10.30 -8.94 -17.81
N ALA A 138 10.98 -8.05 -17.08
CA ALA A 138 11.42 -6.76 -17.60
C ALA A 138 12.44 -6.92 -18.74
N ARG A 139 13.39 -7.85 -18.61
CA ARG A 139 14.35 -8.19 -19.67
C ARG A 139 13.67 -8.82 -20.87
N ASP A 140 12.91 -9.88 -20.65
CA ASP A 140 12.43 -10.74 -21.72
C ASP A 140 11.29 -10.09 -22.52
N ARG A 141 10.40 -9.32 -21.85
CA ARG A 141 9.22 -8.73 -22.50
C ARG A 141 9.45 -7.30 -22.99
N TYR A 142 10.34 -6.55 -22.34
CA TYR A 142 10.52 -5.11 -22.58
C TYR A 142 11.97 -4.69 -22.86
N GLY A 143 12.94 -5.61 -22.84
CA GLY A 143 14.34 -5.30 -23.10
C GLY A 143 14.97 -4.37 -22.05
N ARG A 144 14.39 -4.29 -20.84
CA ARG A 144 14.89 -3.46 -19.73
C ARG A 144 15.85 -4.27 -18.87
N PRO A 145 16.93 -3.68 -18.33
CA PRO A 145 17.95 -4.45 -17.60
C PRO A 145 17.40 -5.10 -16.32
N SER A 146 16.46 -4.43 -15.65
CA SER A 146 15.74 -4.91 -14.46
C SER A 146 14.37 -4.25 -14.38
N PHE A 147 13.51 -4.75 -13.50
CA PHE A 147 12.21 -4.14 -13.19
C PHE A 147 12.40 -2.72 -12.63
N ALA A 148 13.32 -2.55 -11.68
CA ALA A 148 13.61 -1.27 -11.06
C ALA A 148 14.12 -0.20 -12.04
N ALA A 149 14.85 -0.62 -13.09
CA ALA A 149 15.38 0.27 -14.11
C ALA A 149 14.41 0.54 -15.28
N ALA A 150 13.26 -0.13 -15.30
CA ALA A 150 12.22 0.13 -16.28
C ALA A 150 11.48 1.44 -15.96
N GLU A 151 10.91 2.07 -16.99
CA GLU A 151 9.99 3.19 -16.82
C GLU A 151 8.72 2.76 -16.05
N VAL A 152 8.10 3.71 -15.35
CA VAL A 152 6.90 3.47 -14.53
C VAL A 152 5.79 2.75 -15.29
N ALA A 153 5.57 3.10 -16.57
CA ALA A 153 4.56 2.44 -17.41
C ALA A 153 4.82 0.93 -17.57
N THR A 154 6.08 0.51 -17.71
CA THR A 154 6.46 -0.89 -17.79
C THR A 154 6.34 -1.58 -16.44
N GLN A 155 6.74 -0.91 -15.36
CA GLN A 155 6.59 -1.44 -14.01
C GLN A 155 5.11 -1.71 -13.68
N LEU A 156 4.22 -0.76 -13.98
CA LEU A 156 2.77 -0.90 -13.84
C LEU A 156 2.23 -2.05 -14.69
N ALA A 157 2.65 -2.18 -15.94
CA ALA A 157 2.19 -3.26 -16.82
C ALA A 157 2.61 -4.65 -16.30
N LEU A 158 3.82 -4.78 -15.77
CA LEU A 158 4.30 -6.03 -15.17
C LEU A 158 3.59 -6.35 -13.86
N VAL A 159 3.32 -5.35 -13.02
CA VAL A 159 2.54 -5.51 -11.78
C VAL A 159 1.09 -5.87 -12.06
N ASP A 160 0.44 -5.26 -13.06
CA ASP A 160 -0.91 -5.64 -13.49
C ASP A 160 -0.93 -7.10 -13.97
N ALA A 161 0.02 -7.50 -14.83
CA ALA A 161 0.15 -8.89 -15.27
C ALA A 161 0.42 -9.86 -14.10
N PHE A 162 1.22 -9.45 -13.11
CA PHE A 162 1.47 -10.26 -11.91
C PHE A 162 0.19 -10.43 -11.07
N SER A 163 -0.54 -9.33 -10.83
CA SER A 163 -1.79 -9.34 -10.06
C SER A 163 -2.87 -10.23 -10.66
N ARG A 164 -2.85 -10.41 -11.98
CA ARG A 164 -3.76 -11.28 -12.74
C ARG A 164 -3.28 -12.73 -12.87
N GLY A 165 -2.07 -13.04 -12.40
CA GLY A 165 -1.47 -14.37 -12.55
C GLY A 165 -1.01 -14.69 -13.97
N TRP A 166 -0.70 -13.68 -14.80
CA TRP A 166 -0.37 -13.85 -16.22
C TRP A 166 1.13 -13.91 -16.53
N LEU A 167 1.99 -13.79 -15.52
CA LEU A 167 3.42 -13.99 -15.69
C LEU A 167 3.75 -15.48 -15.79
N GLN A 168 4.71 -15.83 -16.64
CA GLN A 168 5.04 -17.21 -17.01
C GLN A 168 6.51 -17.32 -17.41
N GLY A 169 7.08 -18.53 -17.33
CA GLY A 169 8.47 -18.82 -17.69
C GLY A 169 9.47 -18.41 -16.61
N GLY A 170 10.73 -18.84 -16.77
CA GLY A 170 11.82 -18.51 -15.84
C GLY A 170 11.47 -18.85 -14.39
N SER A 171 11.67 -17.90 -13.48
CA SER A 171 11.38 -18.05 -12.05
C SER A 171 9.88 -18.28 -11.77
N TRP A 172 8.98 -17.81 -12.65
CA TRP A 172 7.53 -18.00 -12.47
C TRP A 172 7.10 -19.46 -12.63
N SER A 173 7.87 -20.32 -13.29
CA SER A 173 7.53 -21.74 -13.40
C SER A 173 7.68 -22.50 -12.08
N GLN A 174 8.30 -21.88 -11.08
CA GLN A 174 8.49 -22.42 -9.73
C GLN A 174 7.43 -21.91 -8.75
N LEU A 175 6.50 -21.07 -9.21
CA LEU A 175 5.50 -20.41 -8.38
C LEU A 175 4.10 -20.64 -8.95
N ASN A 176 3.12 -20.82 -8.05
CA ASN A 176 1.75 -20.46 -8.38
C ASN A 176 1.64 -18.92 -8.34
N VAL A 177 1.61 -18.27 -9.50
CA VAL A 177 1.74 -16.81 -9.63
C VAL A 177 0.64 -16.04 -8.88
N SER A 178 -0.62 -16.50 -8.93
CA SER A 178 -1.72 -15.86 -8.19
C SER A 178 -1.54 -15.98 -6.66
N ARG A 179 -0.97 -17.09 -6.19
CA ARG A 179 -0.65 -17.26 -4.76
C ARG A 179 0.58 -16.44 -4.36
N ALA A 180 1.59 -16.35 -5.23
CA ALA A 180 2.75 -15.49 -5.00
C ALA A 180 2.34 -14.02 -4.85
N TRP A 181 1.42 -13.52 -5.70
CA TRP A 181 0.83 -12.18 -5.54
C TRP A 181 0.19 -12.01 -4.16
N SER A 182 -0.60 -13.00 -3.71
CA SER A 182 -1.27 -12.96 -2.42
C SER A 182 -0.28 -12.93 -1.24
N VAL A 183 0.80 -13.74 -1.30
CA VAL A 183 1.87 -13.75 -0.30
C VAL A 183 2.56 -12.39 -0.22
N CYS A 184 2.94 -11.82 -1.36
CA CYS A 184 3.63 -10.53 -1.41
C CYS A 184 2.72 -9.40 -0.89
N MET A 185 1.50 -9.29 -1.42
CA MET A 185 0.57 -8.21 -1.05
C MET A 185 0.15 -8.28 0.41
N ARG A 186 0.05 -9.46 1.01
CA ARG A 186 -0.25 -9.58 2.45
C ARG A 186 0.79 -8.87 3.31
N MET A 187 2.09 -9.09 3.07
CA MET A 187 3.14 -8.42 3.84
C MET A 187 3.23 -6.93 3.49
N THR A 188 3.14 -6.59 2.20
CA THR A 188 3.16 -5.19 1.73
C THR A 188 2.03 -4.35 2.32
N LEU A 189 0.79 -4.84 2.29
CA LEU A 189 -0.37 -4.14 2.84
C LEU A 189 -0.32 -4.09 4.36
N SER A 190 0.12 -5.17 5.02
CA SER A 190 0.32 -5.18 6.46
C SER A 190 1.35 -4.15 6.90
N ALA A 191 2.44 -3.99 6.15
CA ALA A 191 3.45 -2.97 6.41
C ALA A 191 2.83 -1.58 6.28
N PHE A 192 2.27 -1.28 5.10
CA PHE A 192 1.74 0.05 4.77
C PHE A 192 0.63 0.49 5.72
N TYR A 193 -0.44 -0.30 5.87
CA TYR A 193 -1.59 0.07 6.69
C TYR A 193 -1.36 -0.09 8.20
N SER A 194 -0.18 -0.54 8.64
CA SER A 194 0.22 -0.46 10.04
C SER A 194 0.97 0.83 10.38
N HIS A 195 1.37 1.62 9.38
CA HIS A 195 2.17 2.82 9.58
C HIS A 195 1.29 4.04 9.89
N PRO A 196 1.62 4.89 10.89
CA PRO A 196 0.84 6.08 11.23
C PRO A 196 0.61 7.06 10.08
N TRP A 197 1.54 7.13 9.12
CA TRP A 197 1.38 8.00 7.95
C TRP A 197 0.21 7.57 7.07
N ALA A 198 0.06 6.26 6.84
CA ALA A 198 -1.09 5.73 6.10
C ALA A 198 -2.40 5.98 6.87
N TRP A 199 -2.36 5.94 8.21
CA TRP A 199 -3.52 6.27 9.03
C TRP A 199 -3.95 7.72 8.87
N ASN A 200 -2.99 8.65 8.79
CA ASN A 200 -3.28 10.05 8.51
C ASN A 200 -3.92 10.23 7.12
N GLU A 201 -3.45 9.47 6.13
CA GLU A 201 -3.95 9.53 4.75
C GLU A 201 -5.43 9.12 4.66
N ILE A 202 -5.78 8.01 5.34
CA ILE A 202 -7.13 7.44 5.30
C ILE A 202 -8.04 7.92 6.43
N GLY A 203 -7.52 8.74 7.35
CA GLY A 203 -8.27 9.26 8.51
C GLY A 203 -8.57 8.21 9.58
N PHE A 204 -7.74 7.17 9.70
CA PHE A 204 -7.91 6.14 10.71
C PHE A 204 -7.53 6.67 12.10
N GLY A 205 -8.45 6.55 13.06
CA GLY A 205 -8.32 7.06 14.43
C GLY A 205 -7.29 6.38 15.33
N GLY A 206 -6.47 5.49 14.76
CA GLY A 206 -5.49 4.68 15.48
C GLY A 206 -6.11 3.49 16.23
N PRO A 207 -5.30 2.74 16.98
CA PRO A 207 -5.75 1.59 17.75
C PRO A 207 -6.86 1.95 18.74
N ALA A 208 -7.83 1.05 18.89
CA ALA A 208 -8.98 1.29 19.73
C ALA A 208 -8.63 1.25 21.23
N TYR A 209 -7.73 0.36 21.66
CA TYR A 209 -7.49 0.13 23.09
C TYR A 209 -6.64 1.25 23.73
N PRO A 210 -6.94 1.67 24.98
CA PRO A 210 -8.09 1.30 25.82
C PRO A 210 -9.41 2.03 25.54
N ARG A 211 -9.39 3.11 24.77
CA ARG A 211 -10.53 4.03 24.57
C ARG A 211 -11.80 3.37 23.99
N GLY A 212 -11.64 2.41 23.08
CA GLY A 212 -12.67 1.80 22.26
C GLY A 212 -13.11 2.67 21.07
N PHE A 213 -13.90 2.06 20.16
CA PHE A 213 -14.77 2.76 19.21
C PHE A 213 -16.20 2.69 19.76
N MET A 214 -16.86 3.85 19.88
CA MET A 214 -18.16 4.02 20.51
C MET A 214 -19.32 4.07 19.51
N ARG A 215 -19.04 4.37 18.24
CA ARG A 215 -20.05 4.57 17.19
C ARG A 215 -20.15 3.32 16.31
N LEU A 216 -21.36 2.79 16.19
CA LEU A 216 -21.66 1.55 15.45
C LEU A 216 -22.26 1.78 14.05
N GLY A 217 -22.30 3.03 13.57
CA GLY A 217 -23.00 3.39 12.32
C GLY A 217 -22.21 3.20 11.03
N GLY A 218 -20.96 2.73 11.11
CA GLY A 218 -20.09 2.56 9.94
C GLY A 218 -19.61 3.89 9.33
N PRO A 219 -18.70 3.83 8.34
CA PRO A 219 -18.04 5.00 7.76
C PRO A 219 -18.87 5.76 6.72
N SER A 220 -19.94 5.15 6.18
CA SER A 220 -20.76 5.70 5.09
C SER A 220 -22.25 5.38 5.25
N GLY A 221 -23.11 6.10 4.53
CA GLY A 221 -24.57 5.95 4.54
C GLY A 221 -25.31 6.84 5.57
N PRO A 222 -26.65 6.78 5.59
CA PRO A 222 -27.50 7.65 6.41
C PRO A 222 -27.37 7.39 7.92
N ALA A 223 -26.83 6.24 8.31
CA ALA A 223 -26.54 5.89 9.70
C ALA A 223 -25.09 6.20 10.10
N ALA A 224 -24.25 6.73 9.18
CA ALA A 224 -22.86 7.04 9.47
C ALA A 224 -22.75 8.02 10.63
N VAL A 225 -22.02 7.61 11.65
CA VAL A 225 -21.75 8.39 12.84
C VAL A 225 -20.26 8.41 13.08
N ARG A 226 -19.76 9.59 13.44
CA ARG A 226 -18.34 9.78 13.70
C ARG A 226 -18.01 9.74 15.16
N GLU A 227 -16.84 9.20 15.44
CA GLU A 227 -16.24 9.35 16.75
C GLU A 227 -15.93 10.82 17.04
N PRO A 228 -15.94 11.26 18.31
CA PRO A 228 -15.61 12.64 18.66
C PRO A 228 -14.22 13.11 18.18
N PHE A 229 -13.31 12.17 17.94
CA PHE A 229 -11.95 12.40 17.46
C PHE A 229 -11.78 12.22 15.95
N GLU A 230 -12.82 11.76 15.23
CA GLU A 230 -12.78 11.63 13.77
C GLU A 230 -13.05 12.98 13.11
N THR A 231 -12.27 13.29 12.08
CA THR A 231 -12.40 14.54 11.32
C THR A 231 -13.17 14.29 10.02
N ARG A 232 -13.88 15.29 9.50
CA ARG A 232 -14.42 15.21 8.14
C ARG A 232 -13.29 15.20 7.13
N GLY A 233 -13.32 14.27 6.18
CA GLY A 233 -12.49 14.39 4.99
C GLY A 233 -12.77 15.73 4.30
N ALA A 234 -11.72 16.34 3.74
CA ALA A 234 -11.80 17.61 3.04
C ALA A 234 -12.73 17.56 1.83
N THR A 235 -13.00 16.36 1.31
CA THR A 235 -13.98 16.12 0.26
C THR A 235 -15.01 15.08 0.69
N GLY A 236 -16.26 15.29 0.25
CA GLY A 236 -17.41 14.46 0.60
C GLY A 236 -17.64 13.28 -0.35
N GLU A 237 -16.81 13.11 -1.38
CA GLU A 237 -17.03 12.06 -2.38
C GLU A 237 -16.77 10.67 -1.78
N ASP A 238 -17.64 9.70 -2.07
CA ASP A 238 -17.39 8.30 -1.77
C ASP A 238 -16.60 7.68 -2.93
N PRO A 239 -15.33 7.26 -2.74
CA PRO A 239 -14.54 6.66 -3.81
C PRO A 239 -15.13 5.36 -4.39
N VAL A 240 -16.09 4.73 -3.70
CA VAL A 240 -16.76 3.48 -4.13
C VAL A 240 -18.11 3.74 -4.80
N GLU A 241 -18.94 4.68 -4.32
CA GLU A 241 -20.21 5.03 -5.02
C GLU A 241 -19.95 5.73 -6.36
N LEU A 242 -18.81 6.40 -6.49
CA LEU A 242 -18.27 6.87 -7.76
C LEU A 242 -18.13 5.74 -8.81
N VAL A 243 -17.96 4.47 -8.42
CA VAL A 243 -17.85 3.35 -9.37
C VAL A 243 -19.21 2.73 -9.72
N ARG A 244 -20.26 2.96 -8.93
CA ARG A 244 -21.53 2.21 -9.02
C ARG A 244 -22.70 2.97 -9.65
N ASP A 245 -22.71 4.29 -9.65
CA ASP A 245 -23.86 5.08 -10.13
C ASP A 245 -24.01 5.19 -11.67
N GLU A 246 -23.18 4.52 -12.46
CA GLU A 246 -23.24 4.55 -13.93
C GLU A 246 -23.35 3.18 -14.63
N GLY A 247 -23.91 2.16 -13.95
CA GLY A 247 -24.47 1.00 -14.63
C GLY A 247 -23.51 0.13 -15.46
N LEU A 248 -22.51 -0.47 -14.79
CA LEU A 248 -21.92 -1.75 -15.21
C LEU A 248 -22.12 -2.80 -14.11
#